data_AF-A0A1T4XGV4-F1
#
_entry.id   AF-A0A1T4XGV4-F1
#
_cell.length_a   1.000
_cell.length_b   1.000
_cell.length_c   1.000
_cell.angle_alpha   90.00
_cell.angle_beta   90.00
_cell.angle_gamma   90.00
#
_symmetry.space_group_name_H-M   'P 1'
#
loop_
_entity.id
_entity.type
_entity.pdbx_description
1 polymer ?
#
loop_
_entity_poly.entity_id
_entity_poly.type
_entity_poly.pdbx_seq_one_letter_code
_entity_poly.pdbx_strand_id
1 'polypeptide(L)'
;MTRQIDRIQEQQHWMGLHPRIKRGVMAAKENMTVIDGKAFDQSGRDITHMVDVVVKTTEKQARGLEVVDGLTALEKENGGFVFAFFKQSRTIEERFPSLTQQDIARLMYIGTFVAWKTGRLQSENGKAIIDREKLESLVEMSRRRFNELFRRYEAEGILREDKETGEIFVNPTVFFRGHIKGSGLDVSHLQYTRMFRTTVRDLYAKFKGRTLGQLAIIYSVMPFLNFNTNIVCYNPKETIEEMLRPMPLNKLATLLGYDDPAKLKRALNAVKVDDKPVFTYVTNAHDRRKQNIIINPRVIYAGDGKGLGAITALFN
;
A
#
# COMPACT_ATOMS: atom_id res chain seq x y z
N MET A 1 4.42 10.19 -30.26
CA MET A 1 3.60 9.59 -31.33
C MET A 1 4.32 8.35 -31.83
N THR A 2 3.91 7.18 -31.35
CA THR A 2 4.49 5.91 -31.80
C THR A 2 3.90 5.60 -33.17
N ARG A 3 4.71 5.59 -34.23
CA ARG A 3 4.27 5.13 -35.55
C ARG A 3 3.79 3.69 -35.39
N GLN A 4 2.52 3.43 -35.66
CA GLN A 4 1.99 2.07 -35.71
C GLN A 4 2.56 1.43 -36.98
N ILE A 5 3.51 0.51 -36.80
CA ILE A 5 4.21 -0.15 -37.89
C ILE A 5 3.29 -1.19 -38.52
N ASP A 6 2.93 -1.00 -39.79
CA ASP A 6 2.21 -2.00 -40.59
C ASP A 6 3.19 -3.08 -41.07
N ARG A 7 3.25 -4.18 -40.30
CA ARG A 7 4.18 -5.29 -40.55
C ARG A 7 3.97 -5.98 -41.90
N ILE A 8 2.79 -5.86 -42.51
CA ILE A 8 2.49 -6.46 -43.81
C ILE A 8 3.16 -5.65 -44.93
N GLN A 9 3.07 -4.32 -44.85
CA GLN A 9 3.76 -3.42 -45.80
C GLN A 9 5.28 -3.52 -45.68
N GLU A 10 5.82 -3.63 -44.46
CA GLU A 10 7.26 -3.84 -44.25
C GLU A 10 7.76 -5.14 -44.87
N GLN A 11 7.00 -6.23 -44.73
CA GLN A 11 7.37 -7.53 -45.29
C GLN A 11 7.35 -7.50 -46.82
N GLN A 12 6.38 -6.81 -47.44
CA GLN A 12 6.35 -6.60 -48.89
C GLN A 12 7.53 -5.76 -49.37
N HIS A 13 7.86 -4.68 -48.66
CA HIS A 13 9.01 -3.84 -48.97
C HIS A 13 10.33 -4.63 -48.84
N TRP A 14 10.48 -5.40 -47.75
CA TRP A 14 11.61 -6.30 -47.53
C TRP A 14 11.77 -7.31 -48.66
N MET A 15 10.68 -7.94 -49.11
CA MET A 15 10.73 -8.89 -50.23
C MET A 15 11.23 -8.24 -51.53
N GLY A 16 10.91 -6.97 -51.77
CA GLY A 16 11.37 -6.18 -52.92
C GLY A 16 12.82 -5.66 -52.84
N LEU A 17 13.50 -5.73 -51.69
CA LEU A 17 14.87 -5.24 -51.56
C LEU A 17 15.88 -6.08 -52.34
N HIS A 18 16.88 -5.40 -52.91
CA HIS A 18 17.99 -6.05 -53.62
C HIS A 18 18.77 -7.00 -52.69
N PRO A 19 19.21 -8.19 -53.16
CA PRO A 19 19.91 -9.18 -52.33
C PRO A 19 21.16 -8.68 -51.60
N ARG A 20 21.84 -7.66 -52.14
CA ARG A 20 22.99 -7.00 -51.49
C ARG A 20 22.58 -6.21 -50.24
N ILE A 21 21.43 -5.55 -50.29
CA ILE A 21 20.88 -4.76 -49.17
C ILE A 21 20.39 -5.71 -48.08
N LYS A 22 19.67 -6.78 -48.46
CA LYS A 22 19.24 -7.83 -47.53
C LYS A 22 20.41 -8.45 -46.77
N ARG A 23 21.49 -8.78 -47.48
CA ARG A 23 22.73 -9.30 -46.86
C ARG A 23 23.40 -8.29 -45.92
N GLY A 24 23.45 -7.02 -46.31
CA GLY A 24 24.00 -5.95 -45.45
C GLY A 24 23.22 -5.75 -44.15
N VAL A 25 21.88 -5.75 -44.23
CA VAL A 25 21.01 -5.61 -43.04
C VAL A 25 21.09 -6.85 -42.14
N MET A 26 21.13 -8.06 -42.71
CA MET A 26 21.28 -9.29 -41.92
C MET A 26 22.65 -9.36 -41.22
N ALA A 27 23.74 -9.01 -41.92
CA ALA A 27 25.08 -8.97 -41.34
C ALA A 27 25.22 -7.93 -40.22
N ALA A 28 24.58 -6.75 -40.39
CA ALA A 28 24.49 -5.73 -39.35
C ALA A 28 23.70 -6.24 -38.14
N LYS A 29 22.57 -6.94 -38.35
CA LYS A 29 21.71 -7.48 -37.28
C LYS A 29 22.38 -8.57 -36.44
N GLU A 30 23.17 -9.45 -37.05
CA GLU A 30 23.83 -10.56 -36.34
C GLU A 30 24.90 -10.10 -35.36
N ASN A 31 25.46 -8.92 -35.57
CA ASN A 31 26.65 -8.47 -34.84
C ASN A 31 26.59 -7.02 -34.33
N MET A 32 25.38 -6.44 -34.23
CA MET A 32 25.25 -5.10 -33.67
C MET A 32 25.36 -5.12 -32.14
N THR A 33 25.86 -4.03 -31.58
CA THR A 33 25.73 -3.72 -30.17
C THR A 33 24.81 -2.52 -29.99
N VAL A 34 23.95 -2.55 -28.96
CA VAL A 34 23.07 -1.44 -28.63
C VAL A 34 23.54 -0.80 -27.35
N ILE A 35 23.85 0.49 -27.40
CA ILE A 35 24.29 1.30 -26.25
C ILE A 35 23.40 2.55 -26.21
N ASP A 36 22.70 2.76 -25.10
CA ASP A 36 21.81 3.91 -24.87
C ASP A 36 20.81 4.18 -26.02
N GLY A 37 20.27 3.11 -26.60
CA GLY A 37 19.27 3.18 -27.69
C GLY A 37 19.85 3.41 -29.09
N LYS A 38 21.18 3.49 -29.25
CA LYS A 38 21.86 3.55 -30.55
C LYS A 38 22.43 2.20 -30.94
N ALA A 39 22.34 1.85 -32.22
CA ALA A 39 22.88 0.60 -32.76
C ALA A 39 24.24 0.84 -33.42
N PHE A 40 25.23 0.03 -33.06
CA PHE A 40 26.59 0.09 -33.60
C PHE A 40 26.96 -1.23 -34.28
N ASP A 41 27.63 -1.18 -35.42
CA ASP A 41 28.20 -2.36 -36.08
C ASP A 41 29.46 -2.87 -35.36
N GLN A 42 30.03 -4.01 -35.81
CA GLN A 42 31.26 -4.58 -35.23
C GLN A 42 32.48 -3.65 -35.29
N SER A 43 32.47 -2.67 -36.20
CA SER A 43 33.54 -1.67 -36.32
C SER A 43 33.28 -0.42 -35.48
N GLY A 44 32.19 -0.39 -34.69
CA GLY A 44 31.80 0.74 -33.85
C GLY A 44 31.13 1.88 -34.61
N ARG A 45 30.68 1.67 -35.86
CA ARG A 45 29.96 2.69 -36.64
C ARG A 45 28.49 2.70 -36.28
N ASP A 46 27.93 3.90 -36.11
CA ASP A 46 26.51 4.12 -35.82
C ASP A 46 25.65 3.74 -37.04
N ILE A 47 24.82 2.73 -36.86
CA ILE A 47 23.88 2.18 -37.84
C ILE A 47 22.42 2.36 -37.40
N THR A 48 22.15 3.25 -36.44
CA THR A 48 20.80 3.47 -35.87
C THR A 48 19.76 3.82 -36.94
N HIS A 49 20.16 4.48 -38.03
CA HIS A 49 19.28 4.81 -39.16
C HIS A 49 18.89 3.59 -40.02
N MET A 50 19.56 2.44 -39.83
CA MET A 50 19.33 1.21 -40.61
C MET A 50 18.48 0.18 -39.89
N VAL A 51 18.29 0.32 -38.57
CA VAL A 51 17.60 -0.67 -37.73
C VAL A 51 16.73 0.01 -36.68
N ASP A 52 15.49 -0.43 -36.55
CA ASP A 52 14.65 -0.07 -35.42
C ASP A 52 14.98 -0.99 -34.24
N VAL A 53 15.48 -0.39 -33.16
CA VAL A 53 15.70 -1.08 -31.89
C VAL A 53 14.41 -1.05 -31.09
N VAL A 54 13.71 -2.18 -31.08
CA VAL A 54 12.52 -2.37 -30.25
C VAL A 54 12.86 -3.33 -29.12
N VAL A 55 12.59 -2.92 -27.88
CA VAL A 55 12.68 -3.82 -26.72
C VAL A 55 11.67 -4.95 -26.92
N LYS A 56 12.14 -6.19 -26.99
CA LYS A 56 11.26 -7.37 -27.00
C LYS A 56 10.73 -7.60 -25.59
N THR A 57 9.64 -6.92 -25.25
CA THR A 57 8.90 -7.13 -24.02
C THR A 57 7.89 -8.25 -24.24
N THR A 58 7.89 -9.28 -23.40
CA THR A 58 6.82 -10.30 -23.39
C THR A 58 5.53 -9.68 -22.86
N GLU A 59 4.35 -10.21 -23.24
CA GLU A 59 3.08 -9.76 -22.67
C GLU A 59 3.05 -9.85 -21.14
N LYS A 60 3.70 -10.87 -20.57
CA LYS A 60 3.84 -11.03 -19.11
C LYS A 60 4.63 -9.89 -18.48
N GLN A 61 5.70 -9.43 -19.14
CA GLN A 61 6.51 -8.30 -18.68
C GLN A 61 5.75 -6.98 -18.85
N ALA A 62 5.00 -6.80 -19.95
CA ALA A 62 4.17 -5.61 -20.16
C ALA A 62 3.05 -5.50 -19.09
N ARG A 63 2.31 -6.58 -18.84
CA ARG A 63 1.30 -6.63 -17.76
C ARG A 63 1.92 -6.43 -16.38
N GLY A 64 3.10 -6.97 -16.14
CA GLY A 64 3.85 -6.75 -14.90
C GLY A 64 4.19 -5.27 -14.69
N LEU A 65 4.60 -4.58 -15.76
CA LEU A 65 4.88 -3.15 -15.72
C LEU A 65 3.62 -2.33 -15.45
N GLU A 66 2.50 -2.62 -16.12
CA GLU A 66 1.22 -1.94 -15.86
C GLU A 66 0.76 -2.09 -14.41
N VAL A 67 0.93 -3.28 -13.82
CA VAL A 67 0.60 -3.53 -12.41
C VAL A 67 1.50 -2.70 -11.48
N VAL A 68 2.80 -2.65 -11.76
CA VAL A 68 3.75 -1.83 -10.99
C VAL A 68 3.42 -0.35 -11.13
N ASP A 69 3.08 0.11 -12.34
CA ASP A 69 2.73 1.50 -12.60
C ASP A 69 1.43 1.89 -11.88
N GLY A 70 0.41 1.02 -11.89
CA GLY A 70 -0.85 1.23 -11.17
C GLY A 70 -0.66 1.30 -9.66
N LEU A 71 0.13 0.40 -9.07
CA LEU A 71 0.46 0.43 -7.65
C LEU A 71 1.30 1.67 -7.29
N THR A 72 2.27 2.02 -8.14
CA THR A 72 3.11 3.21 -7.94
C THR A 72 2.29 4.50 -8.04
N ALA A 73 1.32 4.56 -8.95
CA ALA A 73 0.39 5.67 -9.07
C ALA A 73 -0.46 5.82 -7.80
N LEU A 74 -1.04 4.72 -7.30
CA LEU A 74 -1.78 4.68 -6.04
C LEU A 74 -0.91 5.16 -4.87
N GLU A 75 0.33 4.67 -4.78
CA GLU A 75 1.27 5.08 -3.74
C GLU A 75 1.55 6.59 -3.79
N LYS A 76 1.79 7.16 -4.99
CA LYS A 76 2.05 8.60 -5.15
C LYS A 76 0.81 9.44 -4.84
N GLU A 77 -0.35 9.06 -5.37
CA GLU A 77 -1.63 9.76 -5.15
C GLU A 77 -1.94 9.89 -3.66
N ASN A 78 -1.64 8.87 -2.86
CA ASN A 78 -1.97 8.83 -1.45
C ASN A 78 -0.79 9.21 -0.52
N GLY A 79 0.22 9.94 -1.03
CA GLY A 79 1.32 10.54 -0.25
C GLY A 79 2.43 9.58 0.19
N GLY A 80 2.60 8.48 -0.54
CA GLY A 80 3.43 7.35 -0.15
C GLY A 80 2.84 6.59 1.03
N PHE A 81 3.62 5.66 1.57
CA PHE A 81 3.15 4.80 2.65
C PHE A 81 4.20 4.61 3.73
N VAL A 82 3.72 4.11 4.87
CA VAL A 82 4.53 3.50 5.93
C VAL A 82 4.09 2.04 6.06
N PHE A 83 5.03 1.14 6.36
CA PHE A 83 4.68 -0.23 6.71
C PHE A 83 4.10 -0.25 8.12
N ALA A 84 2.88 -0.75 8.26
CA ALA A 84 2.25 -1.04 9.54
C ALA A 84 2.36 -2.53 9.82
N PHE A 85 3.01 -2.91 10.91
CA PHE A 85 3.23 -4.31 11.26
C PHE A 85 2.22 -4.80 12.28
N PHE A 86 1.82 -6.06 12.16
CA PHE A 86 0.87 -6.70 13.06
C PHE A 86 1.05 -8.22 13.10
N LYS A 87 0.47 -8.87 14.11
CA LYS A 87 0.37 -10.33 14.16
C LYS A 87 -0.91 -10.75 13.44
N GLN A 88 -0.81 -11.68 12.50
CA GLN A 88 -1.98 -12.16 11.74
C GLN A 88 -3.04 -12.72 12.68
N SER A 89 -4.31 -12.44 12.38
CA SER A 89 -5.47 -12.96 13.09
C SER A 89 -5.49 -12.63 14.58
N ARG A 90 -4.78 -11.57 14.99
CA ARG A 90 -4.80 -11.02 16.36
C ARG A 90 -5.14 -9.55 16.28
N THR A 91 -6.03 -9.11 17.17
CA THR A 91 -6.42 -7.70 17.24
C THR A 91 -5.24 -6.80 17.64
N ILE A 92 -5.33 -5.50 17.37
CA ILE A 92 -4.28 -4.55 17.78
C ILE A 92 -4.31 -4.40 19.31
N GLU A 93 -5.49 -4.48 19.90
CA GLU A 93 -5.77 -4.45 21.32
C GLU A 93 -5.09 -5.61 22.06
N GLU A 94 -5.06 -6.82 21.48
CA GLU A 94 -4.26 -7.93 22.02
C GLU A 94 -2.76 -7.64 22.04
N ARG A 95 -2.27 -6.87 21.07
CA ARG A 95 -0.85 -6.49 20.99
C ARG A 95 -0.51 -5.37 21.98
N PHE A 96 -1.43 -4.43 22.17
CA PHE A 96 -1.25 -3.24 22.99
C PHE A 96 -2.45 -3.07 23.95
N PRO A 97 -2.52 -3.87 25.03
CA PRO A 97 -3.70 -3.97 25.88
C PRO A 97 -4.03 -2.70 26.67
N SER A 98 -3.07 -1.79 26.87
CA SER A 98 -3.35 -0.50 27.52
C SER A 98 -4.01 0.53 26.61
N LEU A 99 -4.04 0.30 25.29
CA LEU A 99 -4.53 1.28 24.33
C LEU A 99 -6.03 1.19 24.11
N THR A 100 -6.70 2.34 24.17
CA THR A 100 -8.08 2.45 23.73
C THR A 100 -8.17 2.53 22.20
N GLN A 101 -9.36 2.32 21.63
CA GLN A 101 -9.60 2.55 20.20
C GLN A 101 -9.21 3.98 19.75
N GLN A 102 -9.43 4.99 20.59
CA GLN A 102 -9.00 6.36 20.27
C GLN A 102 -7.47 6.53 20.29
N ASP A 103 -6.78 5.76 21.13
CA ASP A 103 -5.31 5.73 21.16
C ASP A 103 -4.79 5.03 19.90
N ILE A 104 -5.37 3.90 19.51
CA ILE A 104 -5.01 3.20 18.26
C ILE A 104 -5.19 4.12 17.05
N ALA A 105 -6.31 4.83 16.93
CA ALA A 105 -6.52 5.78 15.82
C ALA A 105 -5.43 6.87 15.77
N ARG A 106 -5.04 7.41 16.93
CA ARG A 106 -3.92 8.37 17.04
C ARG A 106 -2.58 7.73 16.69
N LEU A 107 -2.35 6.51 17.13
CA LEU A 107 -1.12 5.77 16.84
C LEU A 107 -0.91 5.64 15.33
N MET A 108 -1.95 5.27 14.59
CA MET A 108 -1.85 5.16 13.13
C MET A 108 -1.58 6.51 12.47
N TYR A 109 -2.22 7.59 12.95
CA TYR A 109 -1.93 8.95 12.49
C TYR A 109 -0.47 9.36 12.75
N ILE A 110 0.05 9.11 13.96
CA ILE A 110 1.44 9.36 14.33
C ILE A 110 2.40 8.57 13.43
N GLY A 111 2.09 7.31 13.13
CA GLY A 111 2.87 6.46 12.23
C GLY A 111 3.11 7.08 10.84
N THR A 112 2.22 7.96 10.36
CA THR A 112 2.38 8.65 9.07
C THR A 112 3.53 9.67 9.04
N PHE A 113 4.08 10.04 10.21
CA PHE A 113 5.19 10.99 10.36
C PHE A 113 6.54 10.31 10.57
N VAL A 114 6.60 8.97 10.49
CA VAL A 114 7.87 8.24 10.57
C VAL A 114 8.77 8.62 9.39
N ALA A 115 9.98 9.10 9.72
CA ALA A 115 11.00 9.46 8.76
C ALA A 115 11.61 8.22 8.08
N TRP A 116 12.17 8.44 6.89
CA TRP A 116 12.77 7.37 6.09
C TRP A 116 13.98 6.75 6.80
N LYS A 117 13.93 5.43 7.02
CA LYS A 117 14.96 4.55 7.62
C LYS A 117 15.35 4.82 9.07
N THR A 118 14.98 5.95 9.67
CA THR A 118 15.45 6.30 11.03
C THR A 118 14.47 5.94 12.14
N GLY A 119 13.17 5.77 11.83
CA GLY A 119 12.14 5.61 12.85
C GLY A 119 11.78 6.89 13.60
N ARG A 120 12.49 8.00 13.36
CA ARG A 120 12.25 9.30 14.02
C ARG A 120 10.96 9.95 13.50
N LEU A 121 10.21 10.61 14.37
CA LEU A 121 9.08 11.43 13.96
C LEU A 121 9.57 12.76 13.37
N GLN A 122 9.12 13.06 12.15
CA GLN A 122 9.55 14.24 11.42
C GLN A 122 8.43 14.79 10.53
N SER A 123 8.45 16.09 10.29
CA SER A 123 7.58 16.74 9.31
C SER A 123 7.78 16.15 7.91
N GLU A 124 6.76 16.29 7.08
CA GLU A 124 6.75 15.76 5.72
C GLU A 124 7.89 16.28 4.84
N ASN A 125 8.23 17.55 4.97
CA ASN A 125 9.34 18.17 4.25
C ASN A 125 10.72 17.75 4.77
N GLY A 126 10.78 16.90 5.81
CA GLY A 126 12.04 16.43 6.40
C GLY A 126 12.85 17.51 7.11
N LYS A 127 12.27 18.68 7.39
CA LYS A 127 13.00 19.81 8.00
C LYS A 127 12.79 19.92 9.51
N ALA A 128 11.58 19.66 10.00
CA ALA A 128 11.25 19.86 11.40
C ALA A 128 11.13 18.51 12.14
N ILE A 129 11.90 18.38 13.21
CA ILE A 129 11.73 17.29 14.19
C ILE A 129 10.39 17.51 14.90
N ILE A 130 9.64 16.42 15.07
CA ILE A 130 8.43 16.40 15.88
C ILE A 130 8.82 15.97 17.30
N ASP A 131 9.00 16.98 18.14
CA ASP A 131 9.16 16.82 19.57
C ASP A 131 7.80 16.61 20.26
N ARG A 132 7.83 16.50 21.58
CA ARG A 132 6.67 16.23 22.43
C ARG A 132 5.58 17.31 22.33
N GLU A 133 5.95 18.58 22.22
CA GLU A 133 5.02 19.71 22.14
C GLU A 133 4.33 19.78 20.77
N LYS A 134 5.09 19.56 19.69
CA LYS A 134 4.53 19.44 18.35
C LYS A 134 3.64 18.23 18.23
N LEU A 135 4.02 17.09 18.80
CA LEU A 135 3.21 15.88 18.78
C LEU A 135 1.88 16.08 19.51
N GLU A 136 1.90 16.74 20.67
CA GLU A 136 0.68 17.13 21.40
C GLU A 136 -0.27 17.95 20.52
N SER A 137 0.29 18.96 19.84
CA SER A 137 -0.45 19.83 18.93
C SER A 137 -1.05 19.05 17.76
N LEU A 138 -0.29 18.12 17.17
CA LEU A 138 -0.72 17.28 16.05
C LEU A 138 -1.89 16.36 16.42
N VAL A 139 -1.91 15.81 17.62
CA VAL A 139 -2.99 14.90 18.06
C VAL A 139 -4.21 15.64 18.62
N GLU A 140 -4.17 16.97 18.71
CA GLU A 140 -5.24 17.85 19.19
C GLU A 140 -5.75 17.43 20.59
N MET A 141 -4.84 17.24 21.55
CA MET A 141 -5.19 16.82 22.92
C MET A 141 -4.77 17.86 23.96
N SER A 142 -5.44 17.88 25.10
CA SER A 142 -4.95 18.64 26.25
C SER A 142 -3.68 17.99 26.80
N ARG A 143 -2.74 18.82 27.29
CA ARG A 143 -1.47 18.44 27.91
C ARG A 143 -1.56 17.23 28.82
N ARG A 144 -2.54 17.22 29.74
CA ARG A 144 -2.75 16.11 30.67
C ARG A 144 -3.05 14.80 29.94
N ARG A 145 -4.03 14.79 29.05
CA ARG A 145 -4.42 13.58 28.31
C ARG A 145 -3.33 13.12 27.36
N PHE A 146 -2.63 14.06 26.73
CA PHE A 146 -1.49 13.74 25.89
C PHE A 146 -0.36 13.09 26.70
N ASN A 147 -0.04 13.59 27.90
CA ASN A 147 0.97 12.97 28.75
C ASN A 147 0.59 11.55 29.19
N GLU A 148 -0.69 11.32 29.51
CA GLU A 148 -1.21 9.98 29.81
C GLU A 148 -1.09 9.05 28.59
N LEU A 149 -1.45 9.51 27.40
CA LEU A 149 -1.31 8.77 26.14
C LEU A 149 0.16 8.42 25.85
N PHE A 150 1.05 9.41 25.94
CA PHE A 150 2.47 9.23 25.65
C PHE A 150 3.11 8.20 26.58
N ARG A 151 2.76 8.24 27.88
CA ARG A 151 3.22 7.24 28.85
C ARG A 151 2.74 5.82 28.50
N ARG A 152 1.50 5.68 28.00
CA ARG A 152 1.02 4.37 27.50
C ARG A 152 1.85 3.90 26.31
N TYR A 153 2.14 4.78 25.35
CA TYR A 153 3.00 4.43 24.22
C TYR A 153 4.44 4.06 24.62
N GLU A 154 5.02 4.74 25.60
CA GLU A 154 6.33 4.36 26.14
C GLU A 154 6.26 2.99 26.85
N ALA A 155 5.25 2.76 27.68
CA ALA A 155 5.07 1.50 28.40
C ALA A 155 4.84 0.29 27.47
N GLU A 156 4.12 0.49 26.36
CA GLU A 156 3.91 -0.51 25.30
C GLU A 156 5.12 -0.65 24.35
N GLY A 157 6.20 0.11 24.57
CA GLY A 157 7.40 0.07 23.73
C GLY A 157 7.17 0.56 22.30
N ILE A 158 6.16 1.40 22.08
CA ILE A 158 5.78 1.95 20.78
C ILE A 158 6.61 3.19 20.46
N LEU A 159 6.72 4.10 21.42
CA LEU A 159 7.48 5.34 21.30
C LEU A 159 8.62 5.36 22.31
N ARG A 160 9.73 5.98 21.91
CA ARG A 160 10.83 6.32 22.80
C ARG A 160 11.22 7.78 22.57
N GLU A 161 11.28 8.56 23.64
CA GLU A 161 11.81 9.91 23.61
C GLU A 161 13.28 9.89 24.05
N ASP A 162 14.15 10.46 23.23
CA ASP A 162 15.52 10.78 23.62
C ASP A 162 15.49 12.03 24.51
N LYS A 163 15.91 11.89 25.77
CA LYS A 163 15.76 12.95 26.79
C LYS A 163 16.77 14.09 26.63
N GLU A 164 17.85 13.88 25.88
CA GLU A 164 18.87 14.91 25.64
C GLU A 164 18.48 15.79 24.45
N THR A 165 17.98 15.17 23.39
CA THR A 165 17.65 15.85 22.13
C THR A 165 16.17 16.21 21.99
N GLY A 166 15.29 15.58 22.77
CA GLY A 166 13.83 15.69 22.64
C GLY A 166 13.25 14.98 21.42
N GLU A 167 14.06 14.19 20.70
CA GLU A 167 13.63 13.44 19.53
C GLU A 167 12.76 12.24 19.91
N ILE A 168 11.69 12.01 19.15
CA ILE A 168 10.79 10.88 19.36
C ILE A 168 11.01 9.84 18.26
N PHE A 169 11.25 8.60 18.67
CA PHE A 169 11.43 7.45 17.80
C PHE A 169 10.26 6.48 17.96
N VAL A 170 9.80 5.95 16.82
CA VAL A 170 8.81 4.88 16.75
C VAL A 170 9.53 3.56 16.63
N ASN A 171 9.04 2.55 17.36
CA ASN A 171 9.53 1.19 17.24
C ASN A 171 9.31 0.68 15.79
N PRO A 172 10.39 0.26 15.09
CA PRO A 172 10.31 -0.13 13.68
C PRO A 172 9.50 -1.42 13.45
N THR A 173 9.22 -2.20 14.51
CA THR A 173 8.31 -3.36 14.46
C THR A 173 6.84 -2.98 14.61
N VAL A 174 6.53 -1.68 14.78
CA VAL A 174 5.17 -1.12 14.76
C VAL A 174 4.96 -0.38 13.45
N PHE A 175 5.81 0.60 13.17
CA PHE A 175 5.82 1.33 11.90
C PHE A 175 7.23 1.48 11.35
N PHE A 176 7.39 1.22 10.05
CA PHE A 176 8.66 1.43 9.36
C PHE A 176 8.47 2.09 8.01
N ARG A 177 9.32 3.07 7.72
CA ARG A 177 9.37 3.71 6.40
C ARG A 177 10.73 3.47 5.79
N GLY A 178 10.78 2.77 4.67
CA GLY A 178 12.05 2.41 4.01
C GLY A 178 11.89 1.13 3.21
N HIS A 179 13.01 0.51 2.86
CA HIS A 179 13.01 -0.84 2.29
C HIS A 179 13.14 -1.87 3.40
N ILE A 180 12.20 -2.82 3.50
CA ILE A 180 12.27 -3.90 4.50
C ILE A 180 13.48 -4.79 4.21
N LYS A 181 13.67 -5.19 2.95
CA LYS A 181 14.82 -5.99 2.53
C LYS A 181 16.11 -5.18 2.74
N GLY A 182 17.04 -5.74 3.50
CA GLY A 182 18.32 -5.10 3.84
C GLY A 182 18.25 -4.07 4.98
N SER A 183 17.11 -3.93 5.67
CA SER A 183 16.99 -3.05 6.85
C SER A 183 17.61 -3.61 8.13
N GLY A 184 17.87 -4.93 8.20
CA GLY A 184 18.29 -5.61 9.42
C GLY A 184 17.18 -5.83 10.45
N LEU A 185 15.93 -5.45 10.14
CA LEU A 185 14.78 -5.66 11.03
C LEU A 185 14.34 -7.12 11.04
N ASP A 186 14.30 -7.75 12.21
CA ASP A 186 13.64 -9.05 12.39
C ASP A 186 12.12 -8.87 12.55
N VAL A 187 11.45 -8.89 11.40
CA VAL A 187 9.98 -8.87 11.29
C VAL A 187 9.42 -10.15 10.68
N SER A 188 10.23 -11.22 10.68
CA SER A 188 9.89 -12.52 10.07
C SER A 188 8.61 -13.15 10.64
N HIS A 189 8.36 -12.89 11.93
CA HIS A 189 7.19 -13.36 12.66
C HIS A 189 5.97 -12.42 12.56
N LEU A 190 6.11 -11.27 11.91
CA LEU A 190 5.06 -10.26 11.73
C LEU A 190 4.55 -10.27 10.29
N GLN A 191 3.36 -9.73 10.12
CA GLN A 191 2.82 -9.36 8.81
C GLN A 191 2.81 -7.85 8.71
N TYR A 192 2.72 -7.32 7.50
CA TYR A 192 2.66 -5.88 7.29
C TYR A 192 1.74 -5.51 6.14
N THR A 193 1.25 -4.28 6.19
CA THR A 193 0.51 -3.65 5.10
C THR A 193 1.05 -2.26 4.81
N ARG A 194 0.78 -1.75 3.60
CA ARG A 194 1.02 -0.34 3.28
C ARG A 194 -0.11 0.49 3.86
N MET A 195 0.25 1.41 4.73
CA MET A 195 -0.64 2.43 5.25
C MET A 195 -0.34 3.76 4.56
N PHE A 196 -1.28 4.24 3.74
CA PHE A 196 -1.06 5.44 2.94
C PHE A 196 -1.16 6.71 3.77
N ARG A 197 -0.14 7.56 3.68
CA ARG A 197 0.08 8.65 4.64
C ARG A 197 -0.97 9.74 4.50
N THR A 198 -1.24 10.21 3.28
CA THR A 198 -2.23 11.26 3.05
C THR A 198 -3.62 10.77 3.41
N THR A 199 -4.01 9.58 2.96
CA THR A 199 -5.33 9.01 3.26
C THR A 199 -5.60 8.93 4.77
N VAL A 200 -4.62 8.46 5.54
CA VAL A 200 -4.77 8.33 7.00
C VAL A 200 -4.86 9.68 7.68
N ARG A 201 -4.08 10.67 7.22
CA ARG A 201 -4.15 12.03 7.76
C ARG A 201 -5.47 12.72 7.44
N ASP A 202 -5.98 12.54 6.22
CA ASP A 202 -7.26 13.10 5.80
C ASP A 202 -8.42 12.47 6.56
N LEU A 203 -8.37 11.14 6.77
CA LEU A 203 -9.31 10.46 7.65
C LEU A 203 -9.21 11.01 9.07
N TYR A 204 -8.01 11.09 9.65
CA TYR A 204 -7.83 11.63 11.01
C TYR A 204 -8.40 13.06 11.14
N ALA A 205 -8.18 13.93 10.15
CA ALA A 205 -8.70 15.29 10.16
C ALA A 205 -10.25 15.36 10.14
N LYS A 206 -10.90 14.40 9.46
CA LYS A 206 -12.37 14.30 9.37
C LYS A 206 -13.03 13.75 10.64
N PHE A 207 -12.30 12.95 11.42
CA PHE A 207 -12.82 12.33 12.64
C PHE A 207 -12.30 13.05 13.90
N LYS A 208 -13.20 13.65 14.68
CA LYS A 208 -12.82 14.38 15.92
C LYS A 208 -13.54 13.84 17.15
N GLY A 209 -12.89 13.97 18.31
CA GLY A 209 -13.47 13.64 19.60
C GLY A 209 -13.98 12.19 19.69
N ARG A 210 -15.29 12.01 19.89
CA ARG A 210 -15.91 10.70 20.10
C ARG A 210 -15.93 9.82 18.85
N THR A 211 -15.92 10.41 17.65
CA THR A 211 -15.95 9.63 16.39
C THR A 211 -14.57 9.11 16.00
N LEU A 212 -13.49 9.61 16.61
CA LEU A 212 -12.13 9.16 16.32
C LEU A 212 -11.91 7.66 16.58
N GLY A 213 -12.63 7.09 17.55
CA GLY A 213 -12.60 5.63 17.77
C GLY A 213 -13.12 4.83 16.57
N GLN A 214 -13.98 5.41 15.71
CA GLN A 214 -14.46 4.71 14.51
C GLN A 214 -13.34 4.51 13.48
N LEU A 215 -12.34 5.40 13.46
CA LEU A 215 -11.18 5.24 12.59
C LEU A 215 -10.34 4.01 12.97
N ALA A 216 -10.28 3.66 14.26
CA ALA A 216 -9.58 2.47 14.73
C ALA A 216 -10.19 1.17 14.21
N ILE A 217 -11.48 1.15 13.84
CA ILE A 217 -12.13 -0.02 13.25
C ILE A 217 -11.41 -0.47 11.97
N ILE A 218 -10.96 0.46 11.12
CA ILE A 218 -10.17 0.13 9.92
C ILE A 218 -8.97 -0.73 10.28
N TYR A 219 -8.30 -0.36 11.36
CA TYR A 219 -7.06 -0.96 11.79
C TYR A 219 -7.27 -2.26 12.55
N SER A 220 -8.32 -2.35 13.38
CA SER A 220 -8.70 -3.60 14.05
C SER A 220 -9.10 -4.70 13.06
N VAL A 221 -9.52 -4.35 11.84
CA VAL A 221 -9.88 -5.31 10.79
C VAL A 221 -8.67 -5.80 9.98
N MET A 222 -7.57 -5.03 9.91
CA MET A 222 -6.37 -5.39 9.12
C MET A 222 -5.85 -6.81 9.36
N PRO A 223 -5.78 -7.32 10.61
CA PRO A 223 -5.24 -8.65 10.89
C PRO A 223 -6.08 -9.78 10.30
N PHE A 224 -7.25 -9.48 9.75
CA PHE A 224 -8.19 -10.42 9.16
C PHE A 224 -8.35 -10.17 7.65
N LEU A 225 -7.57 -9.26 7.07
CA LEU A 225 -7.62 -8.92 5.65
C LEU A 225 -6.78 -9.91 4.83
N ASN A 226 -7.38 -10.53 3.81
CA ASN A 226 -6.62 -11.21 2.77
C ASN A 226 -6.08 -10.17 1.78
N PHE A 227 -4.76 -10.13 1.60
CA PHE A 227 -4.12 -9.06 0.84
C PHE A 227 -4.26 -9.18 -0.68
N ASN A 228 -4.61 -10.35 -1.20
CA ASN A 228 -4.85 -10.52 -2.64
C ASN A 228 -6.23 -9.99 -3.04
N THR A 229 -7.22 -10.16 -2.16
CA THR A 229 -8.64 -9.86 -2.46
C THR A 229 -9.18 -8.64 -1.70
N ASN A 230 -8.45 -8.14 -0.70
CA ASN A 230 -8.92 -7.14 0.26
C ASN A 230 -10.23 -7.54 0.99
N ILE A 231 -10.51 -8.84 1.09
CA ILE A 231 -11.67 -9.39 1.82
C ILE A 231 -11.30 -9.66 3.28
N VAL A 232 -12.20 -9.29 4.19
CA VAL A 232 -12.12 -9.68 5.61
C VAL A 232 -12.52 -11.14 5.78
N CYS A 233 -11.64 -11.96 6.33
CA CYS A 233 -11.77 -13.42 6.38
C CYS A 233 -11.10 -14.05 7.60
N TYR A 234 -11.43 -15.32 7.87
CA TYR A 234 -10.84 -16.10 8.96
C TYR A 234 -9.43 -16.62 8.63
N ASN A 235 -9.16 -16.85 7.34
CA ASN A 235 -7.90 -17.38 6.81
C ASN A 235 -7.22 -16.35 5.87
N PRO A 236 -6.77 -15.20 6.39
CA PRO A 236 -6.20 -14.11 5.58
C PRO A 236 -4.96 -14.49 4.78
N LYS A 237 -4.28 -15.58 5.13
CA LYS A 237 -3.12 -16.12 4.40
C LYS A 237 -3.48 -17.05 3.24
N GLU A 238 -4.77 -17.35 3.04
CA GLU A 238 -5.21 -18.21 1.95
C GLU A 238 -4.89 -17.59 0.59
N THR A 239 -4.27 -18.38 -0.28
CA THR A 239 -3.90 -17.96 -1.64
C THR A 239 -4.80 -18.55 -2.70
N ILE A 240 -5.53 -19.62 -2.38
CA ILE A 240 -6.52 -20.25 -3.26
C ILE A 240 -7.86 -19.57 -3.01
N GLU A 241 -8.32 -18.77 -3.98
CA GLU A 241 -9.53 -17.94 -3.84
C GLU A 241 -10.78 -18.74 -3.43
N GLU A 242 -10.95 -19.96 -3.97
CA GLU A 242 -12.07 -20.85 -3.65
C GLU A 242 -12.08 -21.35 -2.20
N MET A 243 -10.91 -21.37 -1.54
CA MET A 243 -10.75 -21.81 -0.16
C MET A 243 -10.83 -20.64 0.83
N LEU A 244 -10.99 -19.41 0.34
CA LEU A 244 -11.12 -18.23 1.18
C LEU A 244 -12.40 -18.35 2.04
N ARG A 245 -12.30 -18.00 3.31
CA ARG A 245 -13.40 -18.07 4.28
C ARG A 245 -13.76 -16.65 4.75
N PRO A 246 -14.59 -15.92 3.99
CA PRO A 246 -15.05 -14.59 4.38
C PRO A 246 -15.67 -14.59 5.78
N MET A 247 -15.39 -13.52 6.53
CA MET A 247 -15.91 -13.34 7.88
C MET A 247 -17.25 -12.61 7.81
N PRO A 248 -18.36 -13.23 8.27
CA PRO A 248 -19.65 -12.57 8.32
C PRO A 248 -19.64 -11.36 9.28
N LEU A 249 -20.44 -10.34 8.98
CA LEU A 249 -20.53 -9.11 9.75
C LEU A 249 -20.84 -9.33 11.25
N ASN A 250 -21.70 -10.29 11.60
CA ASN A 250 -22.01 -10.58 13.00
C ASN A 250 -20.80 -11.15 13.76
N LYS A 251 -19.98 -11.96 13.09
CA LYS A 251 -18.77 -12.51 13.69
C LYS A 251 -17.68 -11.45 13.80
N LEU A 252 -17.57 -10.56 12.82
CA LEU A 252 -16.71 -9.39 12.91
C LEU A 252 -17.15 -8.45 14.06
N ALA A 253 -18.47 -8.25 14.23
CA ALA A 253 -19.01 -7.45 15.33
C ALA A 253 -18.59 -8.00 16.69
N THR A 254 -18.79 -9.30 16.92
CA THR A 254 -18.35 -9.96 18.16
C THR A 254 -16.84 -9.82 18.37
N LEU A 255 -16.05 -10.04 17.32
CA LEU A 255 -14.59 -9.94 17.37
C LEU A 255 -14.11 -8.53 17.76
N LEU A 256 -14.83 -7.49 17.30
CA LEU A 256 -14.54 -6.09 17.59
C LEU A 256 -15.25 -5.57 18.84
N GLY A 257 -15.89 -6.44 19.64
CA GLY A 257 -16.58 -6.05 20.87
C GLY A 257 -17.89 -5.28 20.67
N TYR A 258 -18.55 -5.43 19.52
CA TYR A 258 -19.88 -4.88 19.26
C TYR A 258 -20.97 -5.91 19.59
N ASP A 259 -21.85 -5.56 20.52
CA ASP A 259 -23.02 -6.39 20.86
C ASP A 259 -24.06 -6.44 19.73
N ASP A 260 -24.13 -5.38 18.92
CA ASP A 260 -25.08 -5.24 17.81
C ASP A 260 -24.34 -5.11 16.47
N PRO A 261 -24.43 -6.12 15.58
CA PRO A 261 -23.85 -6.06 14.24
C PRO A 261 -24.35 -4.87 13.40
N ALA A 262 -25.57 -4.38 13.63
CA ALA A 262 -26.09 -3.22 12.92
C ALA A 262 -25.41 -1.91 13.37
N LYS A 263 -24.93 -1.82 14.62
CA LYS A 263 -24.10 -0.68 15.08
C LYS A 263 -22.74 -0.71 14.39
N LEU A 264 -22.10 -1.88 14.29
CA LEU A 264 -20.85 -2.01 13.54
C LEU A 264 -21.06 -1.60 12.07
N LYS A 265 -22.11 -2.12 11.40
CA LYS A 265 -22.39 -1.78 10.00
C LYS A 265 -22.54 -0.28 9.78
N ARG A 266 -23.25 0.41 10.68
CA ARG A 266 -23.41 1.87 10.64
C ARG A 266 -22.07 2.58 10.83
N ALA A 267 -21.23 2.12 11.77
CA ALA A 267 -19.90 2.67 11.97
C ALA A 267 -19.02 2.50 10.73
N LEU A 268 -18.98 1.31 10.14
CA LEU A 268 -18.23 1.02 8.90
C LEU A 268 -18.71 1.90 7.73
N ASN A 269 -20.02 2.05 7.54
CA ASN A 269 -20.60 2.87 6.47
C ASN A 269 -20.34 4.37 6.65
N ALA A 270 -20.11 4.83 7.88
CA ALA A 270 -19.79 6.23 8.17
C ALA A 270 -18.36 6.61 7.76
N VAL A 271 -17.47 5.62 7.58
CA VAL A 271 -16.09 5.86 7.19
C VAL A 271 -15.98 6.05 5.67
N LYS A 272 -15.60 7.26 5.27
CA LYS A 272 -15.46 7.66 3.85
C LYS A 272 -14.16 8.42 3.58
N VAL A 273 -13.60 8.21 2.40
CA VAL A 273 -12.48 8.98 1.82
C VAL A 273 -12.98 9.56 0.50
N ASP A 274 -12.89 10.89 0.34
CA ASP A 274 -13.41 11.62 -0.83
C ASP A 274 -14.83 11.19 -1.24
N ASP A 275 -15.73 11.15 -0.26
CA ASP A 275 -17.12 10.68 -0.37
C ASP A 275 -17.33 9.22 -0.76
N LYS A 276 -16.26 8.49 -1.07
CA LYS A 276 -16.29 7.05 -1.32
C LYS A 276 -16.22 6.26 -0.02
N PRO A 277 -17.00 5.17 0.10
CA PRO A 277 -16.94 4.33 1.29
C PRO A 277 -15.57 3.67 1.45
N VAL A 278 -15.12 3.50 2.69
CA VAL A 278 -13.94 2.69 3.00
C VAL A 278 -14.27 1.19 3.00
N PHE A 279 -15.51 0.84 3.33
CA PHE A 279 -15.98 -0.54 3.38
C PHE A 279 -17.13 -0.72 2.39
N THR A 280 -17.07 -1.79 1.60
CA THR A 280 -18.19 -2.22 0.74
C THR A 280 -18.58 -3.66 1.07
N TYR A 281 -19.80 -4.04 0.67
CA TYR A 281 -20.39 -5.34 0.95
C TYR A 281 -20.82 -5.99 -0.36
N VAL A 282 -20.10 -7.02 -0.78
CA VAL A 282 -20.44 -7.78 -1.97
C VAL A 282 -21.23 -9.02 -1.55
N THR A 283 -22.46 -9.12 -2.04
CA THR A 283 -23.33 -10.25 -1.73
C THR A 283 -22.91 -11.45 -2.57
N ASN A 284 -22.82 -12.63 -1.96
CA ASN A 284 -22.50 -13.86 -2.69
C ASN A 284 -23.68 -14.21 -3.63
N ALA A 285 -23.37 -14.51 -4.89
CA ALA A 285 -24.38 -14.80 -5.92
C ALA A 285 -25.20 -16.07 -5.61
N HIS A 286 -24.60 -17.04 -4.94
CA HIS A 286 -25.23 -18.33 -4.59
C HIS A 286 -25.89 -18.31 -3.21
N ASP A 287 -25.51 -17.38 -2.34
CA ASP A 287 -26.11 -17.22 -1.01
C ASP A 287 -26.21 -15.74 -0.65
N ARG A 288 -27.39 -15.16 -0.88
CA ARG A 288 -27.65 -13.73 -0.63
C ARG A 288 -27.54 -13.33 0.84
N ARG A 289 -27.48 -14.31 1.77
CA ARG A 289 -27.28 -14.07 3.20
C ARG A 289 -25.81 -13.92 3.54
N LYS A 290 -24.90 -14.35 2.66
CA LYS A 290 -23.46 -14.17 2.82
C LYS A 290 -23.02 -12.90 2.11
N GLN A 291 -22.38 -12.02 2.88
CA GLN A 291 -21.78 -10.78 2.37
C GLN A 291 -20.29 -10.80 2.67
N ASN A 292 -19.49 -10.53 1.64
CA ASN A 292 -18.07 -10.30 1.77
C ASN A 292 -17.85 -8.83 2.12
N ILE A 293 -17.13 -8.57 3.21
CA ILE A 293 -16.72 -7.22 3.60
C ILE A 293 -15.38 -6.96 2.92
N ILE A 294 -15.33 -5.92 2.09
CA ILE A 294 -14.13 -5.55 1.32
C ILE A 294 -13.68 -4.15 1.74
N ILE A 295 -12.37 -3.98 1.90
CA ILE A 295 -11.76 -2.69 2.26
C ILE A 295 -11.20 -1.99 1.02
N ASN A 296 -11.47 -0.69 0.93
CA ASN A 296 -10.98 0.18 -0.15
C ASN A 296 -9.44 0.20 -0.20
N PRO A 297 -8.82 -0.20 -1.33
CA PRO A 297 -7.38 -0.20 -1.49
C PRO A 297 -6.71 1.16 -1.29
N ARG A 298 -7.43 2.28 -1.46
CA ARG A 298 -6.89 3.63 -1.20
C ARG A 298 -6.56 3.88 0.28
N VAL A 299 -7.14 3.07 1.18
CA VAL A 299 -6.88 3.16 2.62
C VAL A 299 -5.78 2.18 3.00
N ILE A 300 -5.95 0.90 2.65
CA ILE A 300 -5.02 -0.19 3.00
C ILE A 300 -4.92 -1.17 1.84
N TYR A 301 -3.69 -1.44 1.40
CA TYR A 301 -3.42 -2.44 0.38
C TYR A 301 -2.03 -3.05 0.56
N ALA A 302 -1.96 -4.37 0.73
CA ALA A 302 -0.69 -5.10 0.81
C ALA A 302 -0.50 -6.12 -0.31
N GLY A 303 -1.41 -6.15 -1.28
CA GLY A 303 -1.29 -7.01 -2.46
C GLY A 303 -0.10 -6.62 -3.35
N ASP A 304 0.16 -7.47 -4.34
CA ASP A 304 1.21 -7.27 -5.35
C ASP A 304 0.78 -6.38 -6.52
N GLY A 305 -0.42 -5.78 -6.43
CA GLY A 305 -1.04 -4.95 -7.45
C GLY A 305 -1.93 -5.72 -8.42
N LYS A 306 -1.84 -7.06 -8.46
CA LYS A 306 -2.78 -7.86 -9.27
C LYS A 306 -4.19 -7.71 -8.70
N GLY A 307 -5.16 -7.50 -9.58
CA GLY A 307 -6.56 -7.30 -9.18
C GLY A 307 -6.88 -5.93 -8.57
N LEU A 308 -5.89 -5.04 -8.38
CA LEU A 308 -6.12 -3.72 -7.79
C LEU A 308 -7.20 -2.92 -8.53
N GLY A 309 -7.18 -2.92 -9.85
CA GLY A 309 -8.19 -2.23 -10.67
C GLY A 309 -9.60 -2.79 -10.47
N ALA A 310 -9.73 -4.12 -10.42
CA ALA A 310 -11.02 -4.78 -10.19
C ALA A 310 -11.58 -4.49 -8.80
N ILE A 311 -10.73 -4.53 -7.76
CA ILE A 311 -11.14 -4.20 -6.39
C ILE A 311 -11.52 -2.71 -6.30
N THR A 312 -10.74 -1.82 -6.91
CA THR A 312 -11.00 -0.37 -6.89
C THR A 312 -12.32 -0.02 -7.56
N ALA A 313 -12.70 -0.73 -8.63
CA ALA A 313 -13.97 -0.54 -9.32
C ALA A 313 -15.21 -0.78 -8.43
N LEU A 314 -15.09 -1.56 -7.35
CA LEU A 314 -16.18 -1.80 -6.38
C LEU A 314 -16.52 -0.58 -5.50
N PHE A 315 -15.70 0.48 -5.56
CA PHE A 315 -15.82 1.68 -4.74
C PHE A 315 -16.11 2.95 -5.57
N ASN A 316 -16.32 2.80 -6.87
CA ASN A 316 -16.69 3.89 -7.78
C ASN A 316 -18.21 4.08 -7.86
#